data_AF-A0A2E4CBX7-F1
#
_entry.id   AF-A0A2E4CBX7-F1
#
_cell.length_a   1.000
_cell.length_b   1.000
_cell.length_c   1.000
_cell.angle_alpha   90.00
_cell.angle_beta   90.00
_cell.angle_gamma   90.00
#
_symmetry.space_group_name_H-M   'P 1'
#
loop_
_entity.id
_entity.type
_entity.pdbx_description
1 polymer ?
#
loop_
_entity_poly.entity_id
_entity_poly.type
_entity_poly.pdbx_seq_one_letter_code
_entity_poly.pdbx_strand_id
1 'polypeptide(L)'
;MIPVNTTTNQNTDRRRAAYTLVELLIVLAIMVLLAAVALPTVKDLLANQQIAKTARNISAFMDKARSRAIAEGQFVGIRLERLNTLDPVSRAQSIRIRELTSVPPYTGDASNAFAVLKTNTGYTNANLSYLTIAEFNPFDNALLAFSASMVDPNAALQINDATQPGYVLTPKSEPTDDASAPIRSGDYLELPGGRLVPFKIQHRALNAGAGIPVKLFFDLSEMKTAGTKSFPAGNPIFPSGGRRIKYKIHRRPVVSTSAPYSLPRGVAIDLNYSGTGMKGNEFAPSPMNTDIQAGANAKPIDIVFGPDGGVVSITTAYSDVPSFPQGQVFICLG
;
A
#
# COMPACT_ATOMS: atom_id res chain seq x y z
N MET A 1 -12.87 -44.99 97.73
CA MET A 1 -12.80 -45.90 96.56
C MET A 1 -13.72 -45.28 95.51
N ILE A 2 -13.15 -44.67 94.47
CA ILE A 2 -13.84 -43.79 93.51
C ILE A 2 -13.99 -44.54 92.18
N PRO A 3 -15.16 -44.57 91.52
CA PRO A 3 -15.31 -45.21 90.22
C PRO A 3 -14.82 -44.28 89.09
N VAL A 4 -14.05 -44.84 88.18
CA VAL A 4 -13.60 -44.20 86.93
C VAL A 4 -14.67 -44.41 85.87
N ASN A 5 -15.22 -43.33 85.32
CA ASN A 5 -16.12 -43.38 84.15
C ASN A 5 -15.30 -43.26 82.87
N THR A 6 -15.30 -44.31 82.07
CA THR A 6 -14.69 -44.35 80.73
C THR A 6 -15.68 -43.78 79.72
N THR A 7 -15.41 -42.60 79.16
CA THR A 7 -16.20 -42.02 78.07
C THR A 7 -15.78 -42.63 76.73
N THR A 8 -16.66 -43.45 76.14
CA THR A 8 -16.50 -43.99 74.78
C THR A 8 -16.78 -42.91 73.74
N ASN A 9 -15.76 -42.57 72.94
CA ASN A 9 -15.86 -41.71 71.76
C ASN A 9 -16.66 -42.44 70.67
N GLN A 10 -17.89 -41.97 70.40
CA GLN A 10 -18.72 -42.43 69.29
C GLN A 10 -18.18 -41.80 67.99
N ASN A 11 -17.34 -42.55 67.27
CA ASN A 11 -16.90 -42.17 65.92
C ASN A 11 -18.07 -42.46 64.97
N THR A 12 -18.77 -41.43 64.51
CA THR A 12 -19.84 -41.59 63.54
C THR A 12 -19.23 -41.93 62.19
N ASP A 13 -19.32 -43.21 61.80
CA ASP A 13 -19.01 -43.67 60.45
C ASP A 13 -19.91 -42.96 59.46
N ARG A 14 -19.38 -41.89 58.89
CA ARG A 14 -19.99 -41.13 57.80
C ARG A 14 -19.94 -42.03 56.57
N ARG A 15 -20.99 -42.84 56.37
CA ARG A 15 -21.18 -43.72 55.20
C ARG A 15 -20.89 -42.89 53.95
N ARG A 16 -19.77 -43.18 53.28
CA ARG A 16 -19.46 -42.61 51.98
C ARG A 16 -20.46 -43.20 50.99
N ALA A 17 -21.39 -42.39 50.51
CA ALA A 17 -22.29 -42.80 49.45
C ALA A 17 -21.45 -43.15 48.21
N ALA A 18 -21.51 -44.39 47.77
CA ALA A 18 -20.91 -44.82 46.51
C ALA A 18 -21.91 -44.51 45.38
N TYR A 19 -21.45 -43.82 44.34
CA TYR A 19 -22.27 -43.48 43.18
C TYR A 19 -22.64 -44.75 42.39
N THR A 20 -23.88 -44.81 41.88
CA THR A 20 -24.32 -45.94 41.06
C THR A 20 -23.80 -45.81 39.63
N LEU A 21 -23.59 -46.94 38.93
CA LEU A 21 -23.12 -46.95 37.52
C LEU A 21 -24.07 -46.13 36.62
N VAL A 22 -25.37 -46.24 36.85
CA VAL A 22 -26.41 -45.50 36.12
C VAL A 22 -26.29 -43.98 36.34
N GLU A 23 -26.02 -43.54 37.56
CA GLU A 23 -25.86 -42.13 37.91
C GLU A 23 -24.65 -41.51 37.22
N LEU A 24 -23.52 -42.24 37.14
CA LEU A 24 -22.36 -41.82 36.35
C LEU A 24 -22.65 -41.78 34.84
N LEU A 25 -23.43 -42.73 34.32
CA LEU A 25 -23.84 -42.75 32.90
C LEU A 25 -24.71 -41.53 32.54
N ILE A 26 -25.68 -41.20 33.40
CA ILE A 26 -26.55 -40.03 33.21
C ILE A 26 -25.74 -38.74 33.29
N VAL A 27 -24.82 -38.61 34.26
CA VAL A 27 -23.96 -37.43 34.39
C VAL A 27 -23.07 -37.25 33.16
N LEU A 28 -22.43 -38.32 32.68
CA LEU A 28 -21.63 -38.27 31.45
C LEU A 28 -22.48 -37.90 30.23
N ALA A 29 -23.68 -38.47 30.10
CA ALA A 29 -24.60 -38.15 29.00
C ALA A 29 -24.98 -36.66 29.01
N ILE A 30 -25.30 -36.09 30.19
CA ILE A 30 -25.61 -34.67 30.33
C ILE A 30 -24.37 -33.80 30.07
N MET A 31 -23.17 -34.19 30.54
CA MET A 31 -21.93 -33.45 30.27
C MET A 31 -21.62 -33.38 28.77
N VAL A 32 -21.79 -34.49 28.04
CA VAL A 32 -21.60 -34.51 26.58
C VAL A 32 -22.64 -33.63 25.89
N LEU A 33 -23.90 -33.67 26.33
CA LEU A 33 -24.96 -32.80 25.81
C LEU A 33 -24.62 -31.32 26.02
N LEU A 34 -24.21 -30.93 27.22
CA LEU A 34 -23.82 -29.54 27.53
C LEU A 34 -22.58 -29.10 26.74
N ALA A 35 -21.58 -29.97 26.61
CA ALA A 35 -20.38 -29.68 25.83
C ALA A 35 -20.69 -29.46 24.34
N ALA A 36 -21.61 -30.26 23.75
CA ALA A 36 -22.02 -30.11 22.37
C ALA A 36 -22.69 -28.75 22.09
N VAL A 37 -23.46 -28.23 23.05
CA VAL A 37 -24.11 -26.91 22.93
C VAL A 37 -23.11 -25.76 23.17
N ALA A 38 -22.11 -25.94 24.03
CA ALA A 38 -21.11 -24.91 24.35
C ALA A 38 -19.98 -24.78 23.31
N LEU A 39 -19.66 -25.85 22.56
CA LEU A 39 -18.51 -25.85 21.66
C LEU A 39 -18.56 -24.78 20.54
N PRO A 40 -19.70 -24.54 19.86
CA PRO A 40 -19.79 -23.51 18.82
C PRO A 40 -19.49 -22.11 19.37
N THR A 41 -20.02 -21.77 20.55
CA THR A 41 -19.86 -20.43 21.14
C THR A 41 -18.42 -20.16 21.57
N VAL A 42 -17.74 -21.16 22.14
CA VAL A 42 -16.31 -21.06 22.48
C VAL A 42 -15.47 -20.88 21.22
N LYS A 43 -15.79 -21.60 20.13
CA LYS A 43 -15.08 -21.45 18.84
C LYS A 43 -15.24 -20.05 18.27
N ASP A 44 -16.46 -19.50 18.27
CA ASP A 44 -16.73 -18.15 17.75
C ASP A 44 -16.05 -17.07 18.60
N LEU A 45 -16.04 -17.24 19.93
CA LEU A 45 -15.32 -16.34 20.84
C LEU A 45 -13.81 -16.32 20.56
N LEU A 46 -13.20 -17.50 20.41
CA LEU A 46 -11.77 -17.61 20.11
C LEU A 46 -11.42 -17.00 18.75
N ALA A 47 -12.26 -17.24 17.72
CA ALA A 47 -12.09 -16.64 16.39
C ALA A 47 -12.15 -15.09 16.46
N ASN A 48 -13.14 -14.54 17.16
CA ASN A 48 -13.28 -13.09 17.36
C ASN A 48 -12.09 -12.48 18.11
N GLN A 49 -11.61 -13.16 19.17
CA GLN A 49 -10.41 -12.73 19.89
C GLN A 49 -9.17 -12.75 19.01
N GLN A 50 -9.05 -13.76 18.13
CA GLN A 50 -7.94 -13.89 17.19
C GLN A 50 -7.97 -12.78 16.13
N ILE A 51 -9.13 -12.45 15.57
CA ILE A 51 -9.29 -11.33 14.62
C ILE A 51 -8.91 -10.01 15.31
N ALA A 52 -9.45 -9.72 16.50
CA ALA A 52 -9.15 -8.50 17.22
C ALA A 52 -7.65 -8.37 17.59
N LYS A 53 -7.00 -9.49 17.96
CA LYS A 53 -5.55 -9.54 18.19
C LYS A 53 -4.77 -9.27 16.91
N THR A 54 -5.21 -9.84 15.79
CA THR A 54 -4.58 -9.64 14.48
C THR A 54 -4.69 -8.18 14.03
N ALA A 55 -5.85 -7.54 14.20
CA ALA A 55 -6.02 -6.11 13.94
C ALA A 55 -5.00 -5.25 14.71
N ARG A 56 -4.86 -5.49 16.03
CA ARG A 56 -3.87 -4.77 16.85
C ARG A 56 -2.43 -5.00 16.40
N ASN A 57 -2.09 -6.23 15.99
CA ASN A 57 -0.76 -6.53 15.48
C ASN A 57 -0.49 -5.85 14.13
N ILE A 58 -1.49 -5.78 13.25
CA ILE A 58 -1.39 -5.06 11.98
C ILE A 58 -1.20 -3.57 12.25
N SER A 59 -2.02 -2.95 13.10
CA SER A 59 -1.84 -1.55 13.50
C SER A 59 -0.44 -1.30 14.06
N ALA A 60 0.05 -2.15 14.96
CA ALA A 60 1.40 -2.04 15.50
C ALA A 60 2.50 -2.18 14.43
N PHE A 61 2.29 -3.03 13.42
CA PHE A 61 3.21 -3.17 12.29
C PHE A 61 3.23 -1.91 11.41
N MET A 62 2.06 -1.30 11.16
CA MET A 62 1.95 -0.03 10.44
C MET A 62 2.59 1.12 11.23
N ASP A 63 2.33 1.20 12.53
CA ASP A 63 2.91 2.20 13.42
C ASP A 63 4.43 2.08 13.47
N LYS A 64 4.98 0.86 13.49
CA LYS A 64 6.42 0.63 13.39
C LYS A 64 6.99 1.19 12.09
N ALA A 65 6.37 0.90 10.95
CA ALA A 65 6.81 1.42 9.65
C ALA A 65 6.73 2.96 9.60
N ARG A 66 5.66 3.53 10.14
CA ARG A 66 5.47 4.98 10.28
C ARG A 66 6.53 5.63 11.17
N SER A 67 6.78 5.08 12.36
CA SER A 67 7.83 5.58 13.26
C SER A 67 9.21 5.52 12.61
N ARG A 68 9.47 4.49 11.79
CA ARG A 68 10.71 4.38 11.03
C ARG A 68 10.84 5.48 9.97
N ALA A 69 9.78 5.78 9.23
CA ALA A 69 9.79 6.89 8.26
C ALA A 69 10.18 8.22 8.91
N ILE A 70 9.61 8.51 10.08
CA ILE A 70 9.89 9.72 10.86
C ILE A 70 11.34 9.71 11.37
N ALA A 71 11.79 8.60 11.95
CA ALA A 71 13.12 8.51 12.56
C ALA A 71 14.26 8.57 11.53
N GLU A 72 14.07 7.95 10.37
CA GLU A 72 15.07 7.92 9.29
C GLU A 72 14.98 9.15 8.38
N GLY A 73 13.88 9.92 8.44
CA GLY A 73 13.63 11.03 7.53
C GLY A 73 13.49 10.55 6.07
N GLN A 74 13.05 9.31 5.87
CA GLN A 74 12.92 8.64 4.57
C GLN A 74 11.51 8.09 4.40
N PHE A 75 11.15 7.73 3.17
CA PHE A 75 9.90 7.01 2.93
C PHE A 75 10.02 5.57 3.44
N VAL A 76 9.03 5.13 4.21
CA VAL A 76 8.91 3.72 4.62
C VAL A 76 7.48 3.33 4.36
N GLY A 77 7.24 2.12 3.90
CA GLY A 77 5.89 1.66 3.61
C GLY A 77 5.64 0.26 4.08
N ILE A 78 4.44 -0.20 3.78
CA ILE A 78 4.07 -1.60 3.86
C ILE A 78 3.49 -2.04 2.53
N ARG A 79 3.62 -3.33 2.22
CA ARG A 79 3.01 -3.98 1.08
C ARG A 79 2.10 -5.09 1.56
N LEU A 80 0.83 -5.03 1.15
CA LEU A 80 -0.11 -6.14 1.25
C LEU A 80 0.03 -7.01 0.01
N GLU A 81 0.34 -8.28 0.23
CA GLU A 81 0.54 -9.21 -0.87
C GLU A 81 -0.69 -10.04 -1.12
N ARG A 82 -1.14 -10.05 -2.37
CA ARG A 82 -2.21 -10.95 -2.78
C ARG A 82 -1.73 -12.39 -2.69
N LEU A 83 -2.59 -13.28 -2.22
CA LEU A 83 -2.29 -14.71 -2.13
C LEU A 83 -2.07 -15.32 -3.52
N ASN A 84 -2.79 -14.83 -4.52
CA ASN A 84 -2.63 -15.22 -5.92
C ASN A 84 -3.05 -14.06 -6.85
N THR A 85 -2.65 -14.06 -8.12
CA THR A 85 -3.10 -13.08 -9.13
C THR A 85 -4.06 -13.64 -10.16
N LEU A 86 -4.26 -14.96 -10.24
CA LEU A 86 -5.06 -15.69 -11.22
C LEU A 86 -6.28 -16.40 -10.63
N ASP A 87 -6.31 -16.67 -9.32
CA ASP A 87 -7.44 -17.31 -8.65
C ASP A 87 -8.50 -16.26 -8.23
N PRO A 88 -9.79 -16.41 -8.59
CA PRO A 88 -10.82 -15.41 -8.32
C PRO A 88 -10.95 -15.01 -6.84
N VAL A 89 -10.73 -15.94 -5.92
CA VAL A 89 -10.90 -15.71 -4.47
C VAL A 89 -9.60 -15.22 -3.85
N SER A 90 -8.49 -15.92 -4.10
CA SER A 90 -7.19 -15.63 -3.49
C SER A 90 -6.62 -14.29 -3.94
N ARG A 91 -7.05 -13.76 -5.09
CA ARG A 91 -6.73 -12.40 -5.53
C ARG A 91 -7.27 -11.33 -4.61
N ALA A 92 -8.39 -11.56 -3.95
CA ALA A 92 -8.98 -10.59 -3.04
C ALA A 92 -8.49 -10.73 -1.60
N GLN A 93 -7.47 -11.57 -1.35
CA GLN A 93 -7.01 -11.87 0.00
C GLN A 93 -5.52 -11.58 0.16
N SER A 94 -5.17 -11.03 1.31
CA SER A 94 -3.77 -10.88 1.74
C SER A 94 -3.55 -11.48 3.12
N ILE A 95 -2.60 -12.41 3.21
CA ILE A 95 -2.18 -13.04 4.47
C ILE A 95 -0.74 -12.67 4.85
N ARG A 96 -0.10 -11.79 4.07
CA ARG A 96 1.29 -11.37 4.28
C ARG A 96 1.42 -9.87 4.11
N ILE A 97 2.08 -9.25 5.08
CA ILE A 97 2.47 -7.85 5.03
C ILE A 97 4.00 -7.80 4.99
N ARG A 98 4.54 -7.07 4.02
CA ARG A 98 5.98 -6.77 3.95
C ARG A 98 6.25 -5.32 4.25
N GLU A 99 7.40 -5.06 4.86
CA GLU A 99 7.91 -3.70 4.99
C GLU A 99 8.51 -3.25 3.66
N LEU A 100 8.34 -1.99 3.33
CA LEU A 100 9.00 -1.33 2.20
C LEU A 100 10.00 -0.32 2.74
N THR A 101 11.21 -0.32 2.22
CA THR A 101 12.28 0.63 2.59
C THR A 101 12.58 1.55 1.42
N SER A 102 12.72 2.85 1.67
CA SER A 102 13.17 3.78 0.62
C SER A 102 14.61 3.50 0.23
N VAL A 103 14.90 3.86 -1.00
CA VAL A 103 16.24 4.06 -1.51
C VAL A 103 16.58 5.55 -1.41
N PRO A 104 17.86 5.94 -1.24
CA PRO A 104 18.23 7.34 -1.24
C PRO A 104 17.74 8.05 -2.50
N PRO A 105 17.32 9.32 -2.38
CA PRO A 105 16.85 10.10 -3.52
C PRO A 105 17.96 10.24 -4.56
N TYR A 106 17.60 10.08 -5.82
CA TYR A 106 18.52 10.24 -6.93
C TYR A 106 18.67 11.72 -7.30
N THR A 107 19.91 12.22 -7.34
CA THR A 107 20.23 13.65 -7.58
C THR A 107 21.02 13.89 -8.87
N GLY A 108 21.08 12.88 -9.74
CA GLY A 108 22.00 12.87 -10.89
C GLY A 108 23.35 12.23 -10.55
N ASP A 109 24.09 11.87 -11.60
CA ASP A 109 25.37 11.18 -11.53
C ASP A 109 26.56 12.17 -11.55
N ALA A 110 26.31 13.42 -11.95
CA ALA A 110 27.27 14.51 -11.90
C ALA A 110 27.01 15.47 -10.73
N SER A 111 28.07 16.02 -10.13
CA SER A 111 27.96 17.00 -9.02
C SER A 111 27.19 18.27 -9.42
N ASN A 112 27.29 18.63 -10.69
CA ASN A 112 26.59 19.74 -11.32
C ASN A 112 25.37 19.29 -12.13
N ALA A 113 24.76 18.15 -11.81
CA ALA A 113 23.49 17.76 -12.42
C ALA A 113 22.39 18.79 -12.04
N PHE A 114 21.59 19.20 -13.03
CA PHE A 114 20.44 20.07 -12.88
C PHE A 114 19.30 19.60 -13.77
N ALA A 115 18.07 19.93 -13.37
CA ALA A 115 16.92 19.87 -14.26
C ALA A 115 16.65 21.28 -14.82
N VAL A 116 16.20 21.36 -16.07
CA VAL A 116 15.73 22.60 -16.68
C VAL A 116 14.21 22.55 -16.79
N LEU A 117 13.53 23.35 -15.98
CA LEU A 117 12.07 23.47 -16.02
C LEU A 117 11.64 24.31 -17.22
N LYS A 118 10.71 23.79 -18.02
CA LYS A 118 10.10 24.44 -19.18
C LYS A 118 8.60 24.24 -19.18
N THR A 119 7.91 25.12 -19.90
CA THR A 119 6.48 24.98 -20.19
C THR A 119 6.32 24.28 -21.53
N ASN A 120 5.49 23.23 -21.58
CA ASN A 120 5.07 22.62 -22.84
C ASN A 120 3.63 23.00 -23.15
N THR A 121 3.47 23.79 -24.21
CA THR A 121 2.19 24.30 -24.73
C THR A 121 1.52 23.36 -25.73
N GLY A 122 2.14 22.21 -26.05
CA GLY A 122 1.59 21.23 -26.99
C GLY A 122 0.42 20.41 -26.46
N TYR A 123 -0.06 20.69 -25.24
CA TYR A 123 -1.14 19.95 -24.61
C TYR A 123 -2.29 20.88 -24.27
N THR A 124 -3.34 20.83 -25.09
CA THR A 124 -4.58 21.58 -24.86
C THR A 124 -5.72 20.60 -24.65
N ASN A 125 -6.28 20.56 -23.44
CA ASN A 125 -7.62 20.02 -23.20
C ASN A 125 -8.50 21.12 -22.58
N ALA A 126 -9.78 20.82 -22.31
CA ALA A 126 -10.71 21.76 -21.70
C ALA A 126 -10.28 22.25 -20.29
N ASN A 127 -9.34 21.57 -19.63
CA ASN A 127 -8.98 21.76 -18.21
C ASN A 127 -7.52 22.21 -17.98
N LEU A 128 -6.69 22.26 -19.03
CA LEU A 128 -5.25 22.53 -18.99
C LEU A 128 -4.70 22.86 -20.37
N SER A 129 -4.07 24.03 -20.44
CA SER A 129 -3.49 24.58 -21.66
C SER A 129 -1.99 24.28 -21.82
N TYR A 130 -1.33 23.77 -20.76
CA TYR A 130 0.11 23.44 -20.78
C TYR A 130 0.54 22.57 -19.58
N LEU A 131 1.58 21.76 -19.78
CA LEU A 131 2.24 20.98 -18.72
C LEU A 131 3.63 21.52 -18.39
N THR A 132 4.10 21.20 -17.18
CA THR A 132 5.50 21.44 -16.83
C THR A 132 6.35 20.26 -17.32
N ILE A 133 7.49 20.57 -17.94
CA ILE A 133 8.53 19.60 -18.27
C ILE A 133 9.78 19.90 -17.46
N ALA A 134 10.40 18.86 -16.91
CA ALA A 134 11.81 18.92 -16.50
C ALA A 134 12.66 18.19 -17.54
N GLU A 135 13.61 18.92 -18.13
CA GLU A 135 14.61 18.37 -19.04
C GLU A 135 15.93 18.10 -18.31
N PHE A 136 16.50 16.92 -18.53
CA PHE A 136 17.73 16.46 -17.90
C PHE A 136 18.77 16.13 -18.97
N ASN A 137 20.01 16.56 -18.76
CA ASN A 137 21.13 16.12 -19.56
C ASN A 137 21.35 14.61 -19.32
N PRO A 138 21.28 13.75 -20.34
CA PRO A 138 21.40 12.30 -20.17
C PRO A 138 22.76 11.84 -19.64
N PHE A 139 23.84 12.61 -19.84
CA PHE A 139 25.17 12.24 -19.33
C PHE A 139 25.34 12.57 -17.85
N ASP A 140 24.73 13.66 -17.40
CA ASP A 140 24.66 13.99 -15.96
C ASP A 140 23.62 13.10 -15.25
N ASN A 141 22.86 12.33 -16.02
CA ASN A 141 21.72 11.54 -15.57
C ASN A 141 21.62 10.16 -16.24
N ALA A 142 22.70 9.40 -16.22
CA ALA A 142 22.77 8.11 -16.89
C ALA A 142 21.70 7.13 -16.36
N LEU A 143 21.44 7.10 -15.05
CA LEU A 143 20.43 6.21 -14.48
C LEU A 143 19.00 6.56 -14.95
N LEU A 144 18.69 7.85 -15.02
CA LEU A 144 17.40 8.33 -15.50
C LEU A 144 17.27 8.14 -17.02
N ALA A 145 18.35 8.32 -17.77
CA ALA A 145 18.39 8.08 -19.21
C ALA A 145 18.17 6.59 -19.53
N PHE A 146 18.79 5.69 -18.75
CA PHE A 146 18.55 4.26 -18.84
C PHE A 146 17.09 3.92 -18.55
N SER A 147 16.54 4.47 -17.47
CA SER A 147 15.13 4.29 -17.11
C SER A 147 14.18 4.82 -18.20
N ALA A 148 14.50 5.93 -18.86
CA ALA A 148 13.71 6.47 -19.96
C ALA A 148 13.73 5.61 -21.22
N SER A 149 14.75 4.78 -21.42
CA SER A 149 14.80 3.82 -22.53
C SER A 149 13.97 2.56 -22.29
N MET A 150 13.57 2.34 -21.04
CA MET A 150 12.76 1.22 -20.57
C MET A 150 11.25 1.53 -20.58
N VAL A 151 10.88 2.75 -20.95
CA VAL A 151 9.50 3.16 -21.17
C VAL A 151 9.08 2.74 -22.57
N ASP A 152 7.84 2.29 -22.72
CA ASP A 152 7.29 1.93 -24.03
C ASP A 152 7.37 3.12 -25.01
N PRO A 153 8.06 2.98 -26.17
CA PRO A 153 8.18 4.05 -27.15
C PRO A 153 6.85 4.45 -27.80
N ASN A 154 5.86 3.56 -27.78
CA ASN A 154 4.55 3.76 -28.39
C ASN A 154 3.49 4.21 -27.37
N ALA A 155 3.84 4.29 -26.09
CA ALA A 155 2.93 4.79 -25.07
C ALA A 155 2.70 6.30 -25.27
N ALA A 156 1.50 6.66 -25.73
CA ALA A 156 1.08 8.05 -25.75
C ALA A 156 1.08 8.62 -24.32
N LEU A 157 1.54 9.87 -24.16
CA LEU A 157 1.39 10.60 -22.91
C LEU A 157 -0.11 10.83 -22.68
N GLN A 158 -0.71 9.99 -21.82
CA GLN A 158 -2.14 10.03 -21.48
C GLN A 158 -2.42 11.26 -20.63
N ILE A 159 -2.95 12.30 -21.29
CA ILE A 159 -3.26 13.60 -20.70
C ILE A 159 -4.77 13.75 -20.45
N ASN A 160 -5.57 12.70 -20.68
CA ASN A 160 -7.03 12.72 -20.57
C ASN A 160 -7.59 11.36 -20.15
N ASP A 161 -7.23 10.85 -18.97
CA ASP A 161 -7.86 9.61 -18.46
C ASP A 161 -9.28 9.92 -17.96
N ALA A 162 -10.27 9.64 -18.81
CA ALA A 162 -11.69 9.86 -18.52
C ALA A 162 -12.22 9.04 -17.33
N THR A 163 -11.45 8.06 -16.83
CA THR A 163 -11.84 7.25 -15.68
C THR A 163 -11.45 7.87 -14.33
N GLN A 164 -10.62 8.92 -14.34
CA GLN A 164 -10.21 9.62 -13.11
C GLN A 164 -10.85 11.01 -13.05
N PRO A 165 -11.54 11.38 -11.95
CA PRO A 165 -12.20 12.67 -11.84
C PRO A 165 -11.17 13.83 -11.87
N GLY A 166 -11.13 14.57 -12.99
CA GLY A 166 -10.37 15.82 -13.14
C GLY A 166 -8.96 15.72 -13.76
N TYR A 167 -8.46 14.55 -14.15
CA TYR A 167 -7.02 14.43 -14.45
C TYR A 167 -6.58 14.79 -15.87
N VAL A 168 -5.40 15.41 -15.93
CA VAL A 168 -4.74 15.84 -17.18
C VAL A 168 -3.34 15.24 -17.38
N LEU A 169 -2.86 14.44 -16.44
CA LEU A 169 -1.74 13.53 -16.69
C LEU A 169 -1.96 12.34 -15.78
N THR A 170 -1.82 11.13 -16.33
CA THR A 170 -1.76 9.92 -15.52
C THR A 170 -0.29 9.62 -15.29
N PRO A 171 0.32 10.00 -14.14
CA PRO A 171 1.75 9.84 -13.91
C PRO A 171 2.05 8.38 -13.57
N LYS A 172 1.66 7.43 -14.43
CA LYS A 172 1.80 6.00 -14.20
C LYS A 172 2.76 5.32 -15.15
N SER A 173 3.35 4.21 -14.72
CA SER A 173 4.01 3.29 -15.65
C SER A 173 2.93 2.56 -16.45
N GLU A 174 3.14 2.38 -17.75
CA GLU A 174 2.27 1.55 -18.59
C GLU A 174 2.51 0.06 -18.31
N PRO A 175 1.55 -0.83 -18.60
CA PRO A 175 1.73 -2.28 -18.44
C PRO A 175 2.89 -2.85 -19.26
N THR A 176 3.27 -2.17 -20.35
CA THR A 176 4.35 -2.53 -21.26
C THR A 176 5.70 -1.90 -20.91
N ASP A 177 5.74 -0.99 -19.92
CA ASP A 177 7.00 -0.45 -19.41
C ASP A 177 7.77 -1.57 -18.67
N ASP A 178 9.10 -1.53 -18.74
CA ASP A 178 9.93 -2.49 -18.00
C ASP A 178 9.78 -2.28 -16.49
N ALA A 179 9.25 -3.29 -15.81
CA ALA A 179 9.04 -3.26 -14.36
C ALA A 179 10.36 -3.18 -13.56
N SER A 180 11.49 -3.54 -14.17
CA SER A 180 12.83 -3.48 -13.60
C SER A 180 13.51 -2.11 -13.74
N ALA A 181 12.85 -1.13 -14.37
CA ALA A 181 13.38 0.22 -14.50
C ALA A 181 13.72 0.83 -13.11
N PRO A 182 14.94 1.34 -12.90
CA PRO A 182 15.37 1.89 -11.61
C PRO A 182 14.56 3.11 -11.15
N ILE A 183 14.15 3.96 -12.09
CA ILE A 183 13.24 5.09 -11.88
C ILE A 183 12.04 4.85 -12.79
N ARG A 184 10.83 5.00 -12.26
CA ARG A 184 9.61 4.68 -12.99
C ARG A 184 8.65 5.84 -13.01
N SER A 185 7.82 5.90 -14.05
CA SER A 185 6.67 6.82 -14.06
C SER A 185 5.79 6.54 -12.84
N GLY A 186 5.48 7.60 -12.08
CA GLY A 186 4.81 7.54 -10.78
C GLY A 186 5.73 7.71 -9.58
N ASP A 187 7.04 7.71 -9.79
CA ASP A 187 7.98 8.21 -8.79
C ASP A 187 7.85 9.74 -8.65
N TYR A 188 8.43 10.32 -7.60
CA TYR A 188 8.26 11.73 -7.26
C TYR A 188 9.51 12.56 -7.57
N LEU A 189 9.29 13.75 -8.10
CA LEU A 189 10.30 14.81 -8.24
C LEU A 189 10.11 15.81 -7.09
N GLU A 190 11.14 16.00 -6.26
CA GLU A 190 11.20 17.09 -5.28
C GLU A 190 11.70 18.37 -5.95
N LEU A 191 10.84 19.38 -5.98
CA LEU A 191 11.17 20.72 -6.45
C LEU A 191 11.80 21.56 -5.34
N PRO A 192 12.55 22.63 -5.68
CA PRO A 192 13.00 23.61 -4.71
C PRO A 192 11.85 24.09 -3.82
N GLY A 193 12.01 24.00 -2.50
CA GLY A 193 10.93 24.23 -1.53
C GLY A 193 10.29 22.95 -0.96
N GLY A 194 10.76 21.77 -1.36
CA GLY A 194 10.38 20.49 -0.76
C GLY A 194 9.08 19.88 -1.30
N ARG A 195 8.44 20.51 -2.29
CA ARG A 195 7.21 19.99 -2.90
C ARG A 195 7.50 18.76 -3.74
N LEU A 196 6.82 17.65 -3.44
CA LEU A 196 6.88 16.40 -4.19
C LEU A 196 5.81 16.38 -5.27
N VAL A 197 6.19 15.99 -6.49
CA VAL A 197 5.29 15.95 -7.63
C VAL A 197 5.49 14.64 -8.39
N PRO A 198 4.44 13.83 -8.60
CA PRO A 198 4.56 12.62 -9.40
C PRO A 198 4.78 12.98 -10.86
N PHE A 199 5.58 12.20 -11.58
CA PHE A 199 5.88 12.46 -12.99
C PHE A 199 5.65 11.27 -13.91
N LYS A 200 5.44 11.56 -15.19
CA LYS A 200 5.50 10.60 -16.30
C LYS A 200 6.82 10.79 -17.05
N ILE A 201 7.53 9.69 -17.29
CA ILE A 201 8.75 9.69 -18.09
C ILE A 201 8.36 9.57 -19.57
N GLN A 202 8.99 10.38 -20.44
CA GLN A 202 8.90 10.17 -21.87
C GLN A 202 10.01 9.24 -22.34
N HIS A 203 9.67 8.30 -23.22
CA HIS A 203 10.63 7.40 -23.83
C HIS A 203 11.79 8.17 -24.47
N ARG A 204 13.01 7.70 -24.22
CA ARG A 204 14.23 8.15 -24.87
C ARG A 204 15.10 6.94 -25.17
N ALA A 205 15.37 6.67 -26.45
CA ALA A 205 16.22 5.56 -26.85
C ALA A 205 17.64 5.68 -26.25
N LEU A 206 18.27 4.54 -25.93
CA LEU A 206 19.63 4.52 -25.35
C LEU A 206 20.66 5.19 -26.26
N ASN A 207 20.56 4.94 -27.56
CA ASN A 207 21.42 5.48 -28.60
C ASN A 207 21.04 6.92 -29.04
N ALA A 208 20.09 7.57 -28.37
CA ALA A 208 19.74 8.95 -28.67
C ALA A 208 20.96 9.87 -28.43
N GLY A 209 21.18 10.80 -29.35
CA GLY A 209 22.31 11.72 -29.33
C GLY A 209 22.33 12.64 -28.10
N ALA A 210 23.50 13.24 -27.87
CA ALA A 210 23.79 14.13 -26.75
C ALA A 210 22.80 15.31 -26.59
N GLY A 211 22.28 15.82 -27.70
CA GLY A 211 21.32 16.93 -27.72
C GLY A 211 19.88 16.56 -27.38
N ILE A 212 19.58 15.28 -27.14
CA ILE A 212 18.24 14.80 -26.81
C ILE A 212 18.15 14.61 -25.29
N PRO A 213 17.50 15.54 -24.55
CA PRO A 213 17.38 15.43 -23.10
C PRO A 213 16.42 14.31 -22.69
N VAL A 214 16.56 13.84 -21.46
CA VAL A 214 15.51 13.05 -20.80
C VAL A 214 14.41 14.00 -20.34
N LYS A 215 13.15 13.66 -20.58
CA LYS A 215 12.00 14.54 -20.30
C LYS A 215 11.05 13.90 -19.30
N LEU A 216 10.76 14.62 -18.22
CA LEU A 216 9.74 14.27 -17.24
C LEU A 216 8.58 15.27 -17.34
N PHE A 217 7.36 14.76 -17.40
CA PHE A 217 6.12 15.53 -17.48
C PHE A 217 5.40 15.45 -16.14
N PHE A 218 4.92 16.58 -15.63
CA PHE A 218 4.16 16.62 -14.39
C PHE A 218 3.24 17.84 -14.31
N ASP A 219 2.25 17.74 -13.44
CA ASP A 219 1.28 18.79 -13.15
C ASP A 219 1.55 19.39 -11.76
N LEU A 220 1.70 20.71 -11.71
CA LEU A 220 1.91 21.54 -10.52
C LEU A 220 0.62 22.23 -10.06
N SER A 221 -0.48 22.09 -10.80
CA SER A 221 -1.78 22.56 -10.34
C SER A 221 -2.38 21.60 -9.29
N GLU A 222 -3.04 22.15 -8.28
CA GLU A 222 -3.75 21.35 -7.28
C GLU A 222 -5.23 21.27 -7.63
N MET A 223 -5.77 20.05 -7.64
CA MET A 223 -7.20 19.81 -7.82
C MET A 223 -7.88 19.52 -6.49
N LYS A 224 -9.02 20.16 -6.26
CA LYS A 224 -9.96 19.83 -5.21
C LYS A 224 -11.28 19.42 -5.85
N THR A 225 -11.56 18.12 -5.85
CA THR A 225 -12.83 17.50 -6.29
C THR A 225 -13.24 17.80 -7.74
N ALA A 226 -13.34 16.75 -8.56
CA ALA A 226 -13.98 16.75 -9.88
C ALA A 226 -13.79 18.03 -10.73
N GLY A 227 -12.54 18.44 -10.94
CA GLY A 227 -12.19 19.49 -11.92
C GLY A 227 -12.03 20.92 -11.38
N THR A 228 -12.28 21.19 -10.10
CA THR A 228 -12.02 22.54 -9.54
C THR A 228 -10.58 22.63 -9.02
N LYS A 229 -9.80 23.61 -9.49
CA LYS A 229 -8.44 23.85 -9.00
C LYS A 229 -8.44 24.86 -7.85
N SER A 230 -7.79 24.55 -6.74
CA SER A 230 -7.80 25.41 -5.54
C SER A 230 -6.65 26.42 -5.57
N PHE A 231 -5.40 25.98 -5.66
CA PHE A 231 -4.22 26.84 -5.79
C PHE A 231 -2.93 26.02 -5.99
N PRO A 232 -2.03 26.36 -6.93
CA PRO A 232 -2.24 27.33 -7.99
C PRO A 232 -3.28 26.80 -8.99
N ALA A 233 -4.12 27.71 -9.52
CA ALA A 233 -5.19 27.39 -10.47
C ALA A 233 -4.70 26.84 -11.82
N GLY A 234 -3.38 26.81 -12.04
CA GLY A 234 -2.73 26.27 -13.22
C GLY A 234 -1.23 26.09 -12.97
N ASN A 235 -0.55 25.47 -13.93
CA ASN A 235 0.90 25.32 -13.88
C ASN A 235 1.58 26.71 -13.92
N PRO A 236 2.71 26.91 -13.25
CA PRO A 236 3.52 28.11 -13.48
C PRO A 236 4.10 28.10 -14.90
N ILE A 237 4.19 29.28 -15.51
CA ILE A 237 4.86 29.44 -16.81
C ILE A 237 6.35 29.66 -16.55
N PHE A 238 7.19 28.87 -17.21
CA PHE A 238 8.64 28.99 -17.16
C PHE A 238 9.16 29.74 -18.39
N PRO A 239 10.27 30.49 -18.28
CA PRO A 239 10.86 31.20 -19.41
C PRO A 239 11.22 30.22 -20.53
N SER A 240 11.26 30.69 -21.79
CA SER A 240 11.56 29.85 -22.96
C SER A 240 12.94 29.17 -22.88
N GLY A 241 13.93 29.85 -22.31
CA GLY A 241 15.26 29.30 -22.00
C GLY A 241 15.28 28.28 -20.86
N GLY A 242 14.16 28.13 -20.16
CA GLY A 242 13.98 27.26 -19.00
C GLY A 242 14.61 27.79 -17.71
N ARG A 243 14.16 27.25 -16.58
CA ARG A 243 14.70 27.56 -15.25
C ARG A 243 15.50 26.38 -14.73
N ARG A 244 16.79 26.60 -14.45
CA ARG A 244 17.66 25.58 -13.84
C ARG A 244 17.31 25.38 -12.37
N ILE A 245 17.14 24.13 -11.96
CA ILE A 245 16.87 23.75 -10.57
C ILE A 245 17.74 22.56 -10.15
N LYS A 246 18.08 22.51 -8.86
CA LYS A 246 18.44 21.25 -8.21
C LYS A 246 17.17 20.44 -7.96
N TYR A 247 17.32 19.13 -7.95
CA TYR A 247 16.22 18.19 -7.81
C TYR A 247 16.65 16.97 -7.01
N LYS A 248 15.66 16.27 -6.48
CA LYS A 248 15.78 14.92 -5.95
C LYS A 248 14.66 14.09 -6.55
N ILE A 249 14.98 12.91 -7.07
CA ILE A 249 13.99 11.93 -7.50
C ILE A 249 13.82 10.94 -6.37
N HIS A 250 12.65 10.96 -5.74
CA HIS A 250 12.23 9.98 -4.75
C HIS A 250 11.58 8.82 -5.46
N ARG A 251 12.33 7.72 -5.52
CA ARG A 251 11.86 6.47 -6.10
C ARG A 251 10.91 5.79 -5.14
N ARG A 252 9.98 5.01 -5.67
CA ARG A 252 9.11 4.19 -4.83
C ARG A 252 9.94 3.27 -3.91
N PRO A 253 9.51 3.08 -2.65
CA PRO A 253 10.14 2.13 -1.74
C PRO A 253 10.21 0.73 -2.33
N VAL A 254 11.28 0.01 -2.00
CA VAL A 254 11.49 -1.38 -2.41
C VAL A 254 11.12 -2.31 -1.27
N VAL A 255 10.69 -3.53 -1.61
CA VAL A 255 10.39 -4.55 -0.61
C VAL A 255 11.63 -4.85 0.21
N SER A 256 11.50 -4.70 1.53
CA SER A 256 12.56 -4.99 2.48
C SER A 256 12.92 -6.47 2.46
N THR A 257 14.18 -6.79 2.75
CA THR A 257 14.64 -8.15 3.00
C THR A 257 14.21 -8.68 4.38
N SER A 258 13.62 -7.83 5.22
CA SER A 258 13.02 -8.23 6.49
C SER A 258 11.97 -9.32 6.32
N ALA A 259 11.85 -10.19 7.32
CA ALA A 259 10.83 -11.23 7.32
C ALA A 259 9.41 -10.62 7.22
N PRO A 260 8.53 -11.15 6.36
CA PRO A 260 7.14 -10.71 6.28
C PRO A 260 6.40 -11.01 7.59
N TYR A 261 5.47 -10.13 7.94
CA TYR A 261 4.45 -10.46 8.92
C TYR A 261 3.39 -11.34 8.25
N SER A 262 3.32 -12.61 8.67
CA SER A 262 2.29 -13.53 8.20
C SER A 262 1.14 -13.56 9.19
N LEU A 263 -0.08 -13.42 8.68
CA LEU A 263 -1.29 -13.46 9.49
C LEU A 263 -1.50 -14.88 10.05
N PRO A 264 -2.09 -15.01 11.26
CA PRO A 264 -2.36 -16.31 11.84
C PRO A 264 -3.43 -17.05 11.03
N ARG A 265 -3.43 -18.39 11.10
CA ARG A 265 -4.37 -19.22 10.34
C ARG A 265 -5.82 -18.83 10.64
N GLY A 266 -6.62 -18.71 9.58
CA GLY A 266 -8.05 -18.36 9.68
C GLY A 266 -8.31 -16.86 9.80
N VAL A 267 -7.32 -16.01 9.53
CA VAL A 267 -7.49 -14.56 9.38
C VAL A 267 -6.77 -14.11 8.10
N ALA A 268 -7.46 -13.32 7.29
CA ALA A 268 -6.91 -12.66 6.12
C ALA A 268 -7.35 -11.18 6.09
N ILE A 269 -6.61 -10.36 5.35
CA ILE A 269 -7.08 -9.06 4.92
C ILE A 269 -7.98 -9.29 3.72
N ASP A 270 -9.24 -8.84 3.82
CA ASP A 270 -10.19 -8.85 2.72
C ASP A 270 -10.04 -7.57 1.91
N LEU A 271 -9.47 -7.70 0.72
CA LEU A 271 -9.20 -6.59 -0.19
C LEU A 271 -10.47 -6.12 -0.91
N ASN A 272 -11.58 -6.87 -0.90
CA ASN A 272 -12.84 -6.40 -1.49
C ASN A 272 -13.48 -5.27 -0.68
N TYR A 273 -13.23 -5.27 0.63
CA TYR A 273 -13.77 -4.29 1.59
C TYR A 273 -12.69 -3.40 2.20
N SER A 274 -11.47 -3.45 1.64
CA SER A 274 -10.38 -2.56 2.03
C SER A 274 -10.13 -1.53 0.94
N GLY A 275 -9.74 -0.32 1.33
CA GLY A 275 -9.59 0.77 0.37
C GLY A 275 -9.33 2.13 1.02
N THR A 276 -9.61 3.17 0.25
CA THR A 276 -9.41 4.58 0.64
C THR A 276 -10.68 5.38 0.43
N GLY A 277 -11.08 6.18 1.40
CA GLY A 277 -12.18 7.13 1.22
C GLY A 277 -13.56 6.49 1.24
N MET A 278 -14.52 7.11 0.54
CA MET A 278 -15.96 6.84 0.74
C MET A 278 -16.47 5.53 0.10
N LYS A 279 -15.79 4.98 -0.92
CA LYS A 279 -16.18 3.69 -1.51
C LYS A 279 -15.57 2.52 -0.74
N GLY A 280 -14.35 2.69 -0.23
CA GLY A 280 -13.71 1.72 0.67
C GLY A 280 -13.39 0.38 0.02
N ASN A 281 -13.29 0.32 -1.30
CA ASN A 281 -13.07 -0.90 -2.08
C ASN A 281 -12.00 -0.76 -3.16
N GLU A 282 -11.14 0.26 -3.06
CA GLU A 282 -10.08 0.57 -4.01
C GLU A 282 -9.01 -0.55 -4.12
N PHE A 283 -8.97 -1.47 -3.15
CA PHE A 283 -8.09 -2.64 -3.19
C PHE A 283 -8.74 -3.87 -3.82
N ALA A 284 -10.04 -3.81 -4.14
CA ALA A 284 -10.77 -4.90 -4.75
C ALA A 284 -10.20 -5.20 -6.15
N PRO A 285 -9.83 -6.46 -6.45
CA PRO A 285 -9.38 -6.81 -7.79
C PRO A 285 -10.54 -6.73 -8.79
N SER A 286 -10.21 -6.63 -10.08
CA SER A 286 -11.23 -6.72 -11.13
C SER A 286 -11.98 -8.06 -11.08
N PRO A 287 -13.32 -8.04 -11.16
CA PRO A 287 -14.14 -9.25 -11.22
C PRO A 287 -14.23 -9.84 -12.64
N MET A 288 -13.64 -9.20 -13.66
CA MET A 288 -13.73 -9.67 -15.05
C MET A 288 -12.91 -10.95 -15.26
N ASN A 289 -13.52 -11.95 -15.91
CA ASN A 289 -12.84 -13.22 -16.23
C ASN A 289 -11.57 -13.03 -17.06
N THR A 290 -11.56 -12.08 -18.00
CA THR A 290 -10.38 -11.76 -18.81
C THR A 290 -9.21 -11.28 -17.95
N ASP A 291 -9.48 -10.46 -16.94
CA ASP A 291 -8.45 -9.91 -16.05
C ASP A 291 -7.94 -10.98 -15.07
N ILE A 292 -8.82 -11.87 -14.63
CA ILE A 292 -8.47 -13.03 -13.81
C ILE A 292 -7.48 -13.93 -14.56
N GLN A 293 -7.79 -14.30 -15.80
CA GLN A 293 -6.93 -15.17 -16.61
C GLN A 293 -5.58 -14.53 -16.95
N ALA A 294 -5.55 -13.20 -17.12
CA ALA A 294 -4.32 -12.45 -17.40
C ALA A 294 -3.54 -12.02 -16.14
N GLY A 295 -4.10 -12.21 -14.94
CA GLY A 295 -3.55 -11.67 -13.70
C GLY A 295 -3.51 -10.15 -13.63
N ALA A 296 -4.28 -9.48 -14.49
CA ALA A 296 -4.39 -8.04 -14.56
C ALA A 296 -5.21 -7.50 -13.37
N ASN A 297 -5.09 -6.21 -13.04
CA ASN A 297 -5.93 -5.55 -12.03
C ASN A 297 -5.98 -6.25 -10.66
N ALA A 298 -4.89 -6.94 -10.30
CA ALA A 298 -4.65 -7.56 -9.01
C ALA A 298 -3.24 -7.21 -8.53
N LYS A 299 -2.91 -5.92 -8.55
CA LYS A 299 -1.62 -5.40 -8.08
C LYS A 299 -1.53 -5.44 -6.55
N PRO A 300 -0.32 -5.61 -5.98
CA PRO A 300 -0.11 -5.49 -4.53
C PRO A 300 -0.44 -4.07 -4.05
N ILE A 301 -0.82 -3.95 -2.79
CA ILE A 301 -1.20 -2.67 -2.20
C ILE A 301 -0.05 -2.14 -1.36
N ASP A 302 0.56 -1.05 -1.80
CA ASP A 302 1.61 -0.34 -1.09
C ASP A 302 1.02 0.87 -0.39
N ILE A 303 1.29 1.01 0.90
CA ILE A 303 0.96 2.19 1.69
C ILE A 303 2.27 2.79 2.17
N VAL A 304 2.56 4.02 1.75
CA VAL A 304 3.85 4.68 2.00
C VAL A 304 3.67 5.84 2.96
N PHE A 305 4.46 5.82 4.03
CA PHE A 305 4.58 6.87 5.03
C PHE A 305 5.72 7.82 4.69
N GLY A 306 5.46 9.12 4.85
CA GLY A 306 6.46 10.17 4.73
C GLY A 306 7.20 10.43 6.05
N PRO A 307 8.28 11.23 6.00
CA PRO A 307 9.03 11.66 7.18
C PRO A 307 8.22 12.56 8.13
N ASP A 308 7.11 13.12 7.65
CA ASP A 308 6.10 13.84 8.45
C ASP A 308 5.15 12.89 9.20
N GLY A 309 5.28 11.58 8.98
CA GLY A 309 4.40 10.55 9.53
C GLY A 309 3.03 10.49 8.85
N GLY A 310 2.79 11.26 7.78
CA GLY A 310 1.57 11.14 6.98
C GLY A 310 1.63 9.95 6.04
N VAL A 311 0.48 9.47 5.56
CA VAL A 311 0.45 8.59 4.38
C VAL A 311 0.63 9.49 3.15
N VAL A 312 1.80 9.40 2.52
CA VAL A 312 2.13 10.22 1.35
C VAL A 312 1.54 9.62 0.09
N SER A 313 1.49 8.29 0.01
CA SER A 313 0.98 7.64 -1.19
C SER A 313 0.46 6.23 -0.94
N ILE A 314 -0.43 5.80 -1.84
CA ILE A 314 -1.03 4.48 -1.84
C ILE A 314 -1.23 3.97 -3.26
N THR A 315 -1.05 2.66 -3.49
CA THR A 315 -1.39 2.00 -4.75
C THR A 315 -2.77 1.33 -4.69
N THR A 316 -3.30 0.94 -5.85
CA THR A 316 -4.62 0.29 -5.96
C THR A 316 -4.50 -1.05 -6.66
N ALA A 317 -5.59 -1.82 -6.70
CA ALA A 317 -5.61 -3.07 -7.45
C ALA A 317 -5.30 -2.90 -8.95
N TYR A 318 -5.63 -1.74 -9.50
CA TYR A 318 -5.58 -1.42 -10.92
C TYR A 318 -4.30 -0.68 -11.33
N SER A 319 -3.50 -0.24 -10.36
CA SER A 319 -2.38 0.67 -10.63
C SER A 319 -1.28 0.54 -9.59
N ASP A 320 -0.06 0.26 -10.04
CA ASP A 320 1.18 0.28 -9.24
C ASP A 320 1.68 1.71 -8.97
N VAL A 321 0.80 2.69 -9.13
CA VAL A 321 1.18 4.08 -9.25
C VAL A 321 0.67 4.80 -8.03
N PRO A 322 1.59 5.37 -7.24
CA PRO A 322 1.19 5.96 -5.98
C PRO A 322 0.29 7.17 -6.23
N SER A 323 -0.89 7.15 -5.62
CA SER A 323 -1.79 8.29 -5.56
C SER A 323 -1.86 8.82 -4.13
N PHE A 324 -2.16 10.10 -3.95
CA PHE A 324 -2.47 10.61 -2.62
C PHE A 324 -3.75 9.97 -2.09
N PRO A 325 -3.77 9.51 -0.83
CA PRO A 325 -4.98 8.91 -0.26
C PRO A 325 -6.11 9.94 -0.16
N GLN A 326 -7.30 9.58 -0.65
CA GLN A 326 -8.50 10.39 -0.48
C GLN A 326 -9.18 10.00 0.83
N GLY A 327 -8.84 10.67 1.94
CA GLY A 327 -9.45 10.41 3.25
C GLY A 327 -8.79 9.27 4.04
N GLN A 328 -9.59 8.51 4.77
CA GLN A 328 -9.10 7.42 5.64
C GLN A 328 -8.75 6.16 4.84
N VAL A 329 -7.79 5.38 5.34
CA VAL A 329 -7.43 4.06 4.82
C VAL A 329 -8.10 3.00 5.69
N PHE A 330 -8.87 2.10 5.07
CA PHE A 330 -9.56 1.02 5.75
C PHE A 330 -8.94 -0.34 5.39
N ILE A 331 -8.63 -1.14 6.40
CA ILE A 331 -8.13 -2.51 6.26
C ILE A 331 -9.09 -3.43 6.98
N CYS A 332 -9.88 -4.17 6.21
CA CYS A 332 -10.88 -5.10 6.73
C CYS A 332 -10.28 -6.50 6.88
N LEU A 333 -10.61 -7.15 7.99
CA LEU A 333 -10.16 -8.51 8.32
C LEU A 333 -11.36 -9.45 8.30
N GLY A 334 -11.12 -10.67 7.80
CA GLY A 334 -12.09 -11.76 7.76
C GLY A 334 -11.42 -13.11 7.80
#